data_AF-A0A4V2FBW2-F1
#
_entry.id   AF-A0A4V2FBW2-F1
#
_cell.length_a   1.000
_cell.length_b   1.000
_cell.length_c   1.000
_cell.angle_alpha   90.00
_cell.angle_beta   90.00
_cell.angle_gamma   90.00
#
_symmetry.space_group_name_H-M   'P 1'
#
loop_
_entity.id
_entity.type
_entity.pdbx_description
1 polymer ?
#
loop_
_entity_poly.entity_id
_entity_poly.type
_entity_poly.pdbx_seq_one_letter_code
_entity_poly.pdbx_strand_id
1 'polypeptide(L)'
;MEYFVFGRDKPDGFEIKVALNEEHWAFMDGYADGLIARGPTLTEDGERTTGSLHIVVLPDDDAASKFAYDEPYYRAGAFETVEIQRFHNHNPGRTMWDFAAAVEGYNRYLVLTKDAARPLTSDHLIMYGDLMTNNSHVGRAALLEAPTPEAATNLIQADNAEVHPWEFGGRR
;
A
#
# COMPACT_ATOMS: atom_id res chain seq x y z
N MET A 1 -13.26 -10.31 -0.33
CA MET A 1 -12.47 -9.93 -1.51
C MET A 1 -11.34 -9.04 -1.06
N GLU A 2 -10.17 -9.13 -1.68
CA GLU A 2 -9.03 -8.28 -1.33
C GLU A 2 -9.04 -7.03 -2.19
N TYR A 3 -8.75 -5.88 -1.57
CA TYR A 3 -8.70 -4.58 -2.22
C TYR A 3 -7.37 -3.90 -1.94
N PHE A 4 -6.84 -3.28 -2.98
CA PHE A 4 -5.73 -2.33 -2.91
C PHE A 4 -6.34 -0.93 -2.89
N VAL A 5 -6.05 -0.18 -1.84
CA VAL A 5 -6.51 1.21 -1.66
C VAL A 5 -5.30 2.09 -1.42
N PHE A 6 -5.07 3.05 -2.30
CA PHE A 6 -3.94 3.96 -2.22
C PHE A 6 -4.38 5.41 -2.36
N GLY A 7 -4.27 6.17 -1.27
CA GLY A 7 -4.45 7.61 -1.26
C GLY A 7 -3.11 8.30 -1.45
N ARG A 8 -2.96 9.13 -2.49
CA ARG A 8 -1.79 10.02 -2.64
C ARG A 8 -2.10 11.35 -1.99
N ASP A 9 -1.23 11.79 -1.09
CA ASP A 9 -1.42 13.03 -0.35
C ASP A 9 -1.37 14.22 -1.32
N LYS A 10 -2.18 15.24 -1.07
CA LYS A 10 -2.01 16.57 -1.68
C LYS A 10 -0.82 17.30 -1.03
N PRO A 11 -0.36 18.45 -1.55
CA PRO A 11 0.80 19.16 -1.00
C PRO A 11 0.75 19.48 0.51
N ASP A 12 -0.44 19.77 1.06
CA ASP A 12 -0.70 20.02 2.49
C ASP A 12 -1.35 18.82 3.21
N GLY A 13 -1.30 17.63 2.61
CA GLY A 13 -1.92 16.41 3.14
C GLY A 13 -1.23 15.90 4.40
N PHE A 14 0.09 16.04 4.50
CA PHE A 14 0.86 15.59 5.66
C PHE A 14 0.40 16.27 6.95
N GLU A 15 0.26 17.58 6.95
CA GLU A 15 -0.14 18.37 8.11
C GLU A 15 -1.57 18.03 8.57
N ILE A 16 -2.47 17.73 7.62
CA ILE A 16 -3.82 17.24 7.92
C ILE A 16 -3.76 15.87 8.60
N LYS A 17 -2.92 14.96 8.09
CA LYS A 17 -2.79 13.60 8.62
C LYS A 17 -2.23 13.59 10.03
N VAL A 18 -1.17 14.37 10.29
CA VAL A 18 -0.60 14.52 11.64
C VAL A 18 -1.65 14.92 12.66
N ALA A 19 -2.54 15.85 12.30
CA ALA A 19 -3.60 16.32 13.19
C ALA A 19 -4.71 15.28 13.44
N LEU A 20 -4.82 14.24 12.61
CA LEU A 20 -5.92 13.25 12.62
C LEU A 20 -5.43 11.80 12.78
N ASN A 21 -4.17 11.59 13.15
CA ASN A 21 -3.57 10.25 13.25
C ASN A 21 -4.36 9.33 14.17
N GLU A 22 -4.80 9.83 15.32
CA GLU A 22 -5.52 9.02 16.30
C GLU A 22 -6.90 8.59 15.78
N GLU A 23 -7.64 9.51 15.17
CA GLU A 23 -8.94 9.22 14.54
C GLU A 23 -8.78 8.23 13.40
N HIS A 24 -7.74 8.39 12.58
CA HIS A 24 -7.44 7.46 11.49
C HIS A 24 -7.13 6.07 12.04
N TRP A 25 -6.29 5.96 13.08
CA TRP A 25 -6.02 4.66 13.71
C TRP A 25 -7.27 4.02 14.31
N ALA A 26 -8.08 4.79 15.04
CA ALA A 26 -9.33 4.31 15.60
C ALA A 26 -10.31 3.81 14.51
N PHE A 27 -10.34 4.46 13.35
CA PHE A 27 -11.09 3.98 12.20
C PHE A 27 -10.51 2.65 11.67
N MET A 28 -9.19 2.56 11.50
CA MET A 28 -8.52 1.36 11.00
C MET A 28 -8.59 0.17 11.96
N ASP A 29 -8.70 0.40 13.27
CA ASP A 29 -8.92 -0.66 14.26
C ASP A 29 -10.24 -1.43 14.00
N GLY A 30 -11.25 -0.78 13.42
CA GLY A 30 -12.48 -1.42 12.97
C GLY A 30 -12.32 -2.41 11.81
N TYR A 31 -11.17 -2.37 11.13
CA TYR A 31 -10.81 -3.24 10.00
C TYR A 31 -9.62 -4.15 10.30
N ALA A 32 -9.13 -4.18 11.55
CA ALA A 32 -7.90 -4.86 11.92
C ALA A 32 -7.84 -6.33 11.47
N ASP A 33 -8.94 -7.08 11.63
CA ASP A 33 -9.03 -8.49 11.25
C ASP A 33 -8.91 -8.73 9.74
N GLY A 34 -9.22 -7.72 8.92
CA GLY A 34 -9.16 -7.80 7.46
C GLY A 34 -7.91 -7.17 6.84
N LEU A 35 -7.10 -6.45 7.62
CA LEU A 35 -5.92 -5.74 7.10
C LEU A 35 -4.77 -6.70 6.82
N ILE A 36 -4.45 -6.86 5.54
CA ILE A 36 -3.34 -7.70 5.05
C ILE A 36 -2.03 -6.93 5.10
N ALA A 37 -2.03 -5.70 4.59
CA ALA A 37 -0.88 -4.79 4.64
C ALA A 37 -1.37 -3.35 4.75
N ARG A 38 -0.59 -2.49 5.41
CA ARG A 38 -0.88 -1.06 5.51
C ARG A 38 0.36 -0.25 5.75
N GLY A 39 0.36 1.01 5.34
CA GLY A 39 1.38 1.96 5.74
C GLY A 39 1.47 3.19 4.88
N PRO A 40 2.14 4.24 5.39
CA PRO A 40 2.35 5.46 4.62
C PRO A 40 3.40 5.21 3.53
N THR A 41 3.21 5.84 2.36
CA THR A 41 4.36 6.18 1.53
C THR A 41 5.01 7.44 2.07
N LEU A 42 6.30 7.62 1.84
CA LEU A 42 7.10 8.68 2.46
C LEU A 42 7.82 9.53 1.42
N THR A 43 8.35 10.66 1.87
CA THR A 43 9.43 11.39 1.20
C THR A 43 10.73 10.59 1.24
N GLU A 44 11.71 10.93 0.39
CA GLU A 44 13.00 10.23 0.32
C GLU A 44 13.78 10.25 1.64
N ASP A 45 13.64 11.33 2.43
CA ASP A 45 14.23 11.48 3.76
C ASP A 45 13.43 10.76 4.87
N GLY A 46 12.25 10.23 4.55
CA GLY A 46 11.36 9.56 5.50
C GLY A 46 10.68 10.50 6.51
N GLU A 47 10.84 11.82 6.40
CA GLU A 47 10.33 12.76 7.39
C GLU A 47 8.83 13.03 7.27
N ARG A 48 8.26 12.88 6.06
CA ARG A 48 6.86 13.18 5.77
C ARG A 48 6.18 12.05 5.02
N THR A 49 4.89 11.88 5.27
CA THR A 49 4.06 11.00 4.44
C THR A 49 3.73 11.68 3.11
N THR A 50 3.67 10.87 2.06
CA THR A 50 3.24 11.25 0.69
C THR A 50 1.99 10.49 0.26
N GLY A 51 1.49 9.59 1.08
CA GLY A 51 0.31 8.78 0.79
C GLY A 51 -0.02 7.80 1.91
N SER A 52 -1.05 7.00 1.69
CA SER A 52 -1.48 5.92 2.57
C SER A 52 -1.93 4.72 1.76
N LEU A 53 -1.29 3.58 2.00
CA LEU A 53 -1.60 2.31 1.36
C LEU A 53 -2.33 1.38 2.33
N HIS A 54 -3.34 0.69 1.82
CA HIS A 54 -3.99 -0.44 2.48
C HIS A 54 -4.24 -1.58 1.49
N ILE A 55 -3.95 -2.81 1.91
CA ILE A 55 -4.43 -4.04 1.30
C ILE A 55 -5.33 -4.71 2.33
N VAL A 56 -6.61 -4.87 2.00
CA VAL A 56 -7.65 -5.22 2.98
C VAL A 56 -8.69 -6.18 2.41
N VAL A 57 -9.15 -7.13 3.23
CA VAL A 57 -10.27 -8.02 2.93
C VAL A 57 -11.59 -7.32 3.27
N LEU A 58 -12.44 -7.13 2.28
CA LEU A 58 -13.78 -6.52 2.42
C LEU A 58 -14.84 -7.38 1.72
N PRO A 59 -16.12 -7.29 2.15
CA PRO A 59 -17.18 -8.15 1.61
C PRO A 59 -17.54 -7.84 0.15
N ASP A 60 -17.50 -6.57 -0.26
CA ASP A 60 -17.93 -6.07 -1.57
C ASP A 60 -17.33 -4.71 -1.94
N ASP A 61 -17.61 -4.25 -3.18
CA ASP A 61 -17.09 -2.99 -3.73
C ASP A 61 -17.69 -1.76 -3.00
N ASP A 62 -18.90 -1.89 -2.43
CA ASP A 62 -19.52 -0.85 -1.62
C ASP A 62 -18.76 -0.67 -0.29
N ALA A 63 -18.36 -1.77 0.35
CA ALA A 63 -17.51 -1.75 1.53
C ALA A 63 -16.12 -1.19 1.23
N ALA A 64 -15.54 -1.48 0.06
CA ALA A 64 -14.28 -0.88 -0.39
C ALA A 64 -14.40 0.65 -0.56
N SER A 65 -15.52 1.11 -1.12
CA SER A 65 -15.81 2.54 -1.25
C SER A 65 -15.93 3.21 0.13
N LYS A 66 -16.65 2.60 1.07
CA LYS A 66 -16.75 3.12 2.45
C LYS A 66 -15.40 3.15 3.17
N PHE A 67 -14.63 2.08 3.06
CA PHE A 67 -13.29 2.01 3.65
C PHE A 67 -12.40 3.16 3.15
N ALA A 68 -12.43 3.45 1.85
CA ALA A 68 -11.60 4.49 1.24
C ALA A 68 -12.10 5.92 1.50
N TYR A 69 -13.41 6.13 1.58
CA TYR A 69 -14.00 7.47 1.58
C TYR A 69 -14.61 7.90 2.93
N ASP A 70 -14.90 6.98 3.85
CA ASP A 70 -15.36 7.32 5.20
C ASP A 70 -14.19 7.52 6.19
N GLU A 71 -12.96 7.21 5.76
CA GLU A 71 -11.78 7.35 6.61
C GLU A 71 -11.44 8.83 6.91
N PRO A 72 -10.90 9.15 8.10
CA PRO A 72 -10.70 10.55 8.52
C PRO A 72 -9.82 11.37 7.59
N TYR A 73 -8.76 10.80 7.02
CA TYR A 73 -7.88 11.56 6.14
C TYR A 73 -8.57 11.97 4.85
N TYR A 74 -9.33 11.06 4.22
CA TYR A 74 -10.09 11.40 3.03
C TYR A 74 -11.15 12.46 3.33
N ARG A 75 -11.93 12.30 4.41
CA ARG A 75 -12.98 13.26 4.76
C ARG A 75 -12.44 14.65 5.10
N ALA A 76 -11.21 14.74 5.61
CA ALA A 76 -10.52 15.99 5.86
C ALA A 76 -9.82 16.56 4.60
N GLY A 77 -9.86 15.84 3.48
CA GLY A 77 -9.32 16.26 2.20
C GLY A 77 -7.81 16.12 2.09
N ALA A 78 -7.17 15.19 2.82
CA ALA A 78 -5.72 14.99 2.79
C ALA A 78 -5.18 14.42 1.48
N PHE A 79 -6.03 13.79 0.66
CA PHE A 79 -5.63 13.11 -0.57
C PHE A 79 -5.98 13.92 -1.82
N GLU A 80 -5.03 14.00 -2.75
CA GLU A 80 -5.26 14.50 -4.11
C GLU A 80 -5.99 13.44 -4.95
N THR A 81 -5.60 12.17 -4.80
CA THR A 81 -6.21 11.04 -5.49
C THR A 81 -6.38 9.86 -4.55
N VAL A 82 -7.42 9.07 -4.77
CA VAL A 82 -7.63 7.78 -4.12
C VAL A 82 -7.91 6.74 -5.19
N GLU A 83 -7.04 5.73 -5.27
CA GLU A 83 -7.21 4.57 -6.12
C GLU A 83 -7.81 3.41 -5.32
N ILE A 84 -8.82 2.75 -5.88
CA ILE A 84 -9.42 1.53 -5.35
C ILE A 84 -9.42 0.50 -6.46
N GLN A 85 -8.71 -0.60 -6.26
CA GLN A 85 -8.64 -1.72 -7.20
C GLN A 85 -8.89 -3.02 -6.44
N ARG A 86 -9.51 -4.01 -7.10
CA ARG A 86 -9.49 -5.37 -6.57
C ARG A 86 -8.06 -5.89 -6.65
N PHE A 87 -7.63 -6.61 -5.63
CA PHE A 87 -6.28 -7.13 -5.51
C PHE A 87 -6.30 -8.65 -5.66
N HIS A 88 -5.59 -9.18 -6.65
CA HIS A 88 -5.35 -10.61 -6.77
C HIS A 88 -4.00 -10.95 -6.14
N ASN A 89 -4.04 -11.43 -4.90
CA ASN A 89 -2.87 -11.71 -4.10
C ASN A 89 -2.21 -13.03 -4.49
N HIS A 90 -0.90 -12.98 -4.76
CA HIS A 90 -0.10 -14.15 -5.11
C HIS A 90 0.48 -14.88 -3.89
N ASN A 91 0.29 -14.35 -2.69
CA ASN A 91 0.66 -14.94 -1.40
C ASN A 91 -0.55 -15.01 -0.44
N PRO A 92 -1.64 -15.70 -0.81
CA PRO A 92 -2.85 -15.73 -0.01
C PRO A 92 -2.60 -16.30 1.39
N GLY A 93 -3.25 -15.70 2.40
CA GLY A 93 -3.15 -16.12 3.80
C GLY A 93 -1.92 -15.57 4.54
N ARG A 94 -1.03 -14.82 3.88
CA ARG A 94 0.03 -14.04 4.53
C ARG A 94 -0.37 -12.58 4.67
N THR A 95 0.15 -11.94 5.70
CA THR A 95 0.06 -10.51 5.98
C THR A 95 1.45 -9.90 5.97
N MET A 96 1.54 -8.57 6.01
CA MET A 96 2.82 -7.88 6.11
C MET A 96 3.62 -8.24 7.37
N TRP A 97 2.95 -8.73 8.42
CA TRP A 97 3.57 -9.15 9.67
C TRP A 97 4.29 -10.50 9.58
N ASP A 98 3.97 -11.30 8.55
CA ASP A 98 4.65 -12.58 8.28
C ASP A 98 5.98 -12.40 7.55
N PHE A 99 6.41 -11.16 7.30
CA PHE A 99 7.71 -10.86 6.74
C PHE A 99 8.79 -10.91 7.82
N ALA A 100 9.75 -11.83 7.66
CA ALA A 100 10.81 -12.08 8.65
C ALA A 100 12.23 -12.01 8.04
N ALA A 101 12.37 -11.60 6.78
CA ALA A 101 13.62 -11.57 6.05
C ALA A 101 14.24 -10.16 5.98
N ALA A 102 14.05 -9.37 7.04
CA ALA A 102 14.54 -8.00 7.09
C ALA A 102 16.06 -7.96 7.06
N VAL A 103 16.63 -7.09 6.23
CA VAL A 103 18.09 -6.93 6.09
C VAL A 103 18.52 -5.57 6.61
N GLU A 104 19.56 -5.53 7.44
CA GLU A 104 20.14 -4.27 7.92
C GLU A 104 20.61 -3.42 6.74
N GLY A 105 20.19 -2.14 6.71
CA GLY A 105 20.49 -1.20 5.64
C GLY A 105 19.57 -1.30 4.41
N TYR A 106 18.61 -2.23 4.39
CA TYR A 106 17.56 -2.23 3.36
C TYR A 106 16.43 -1.29 3.75
N ASN A 107 15.78 -0.75 2.73
CA ASN A 107 14.61 0.11 2.82
C ASN A 107 13.39 -0.64 2.29
N ARG A 108 12.20 -0.17 2.66
CA ARG A 108 10.94 -0.73 2.20
C ARG A 108 10.30 0.16 1.14
N TYR A 109 9.70 -0.48 0.15
CA TYR A 109 9.11 0.20 -0.99
C TYR A 109 7.73 -0.34 -1.33
N LEU A 110 6.85 0.58 -1.74
CA LEU A 110 5.70 0.28 -2.59
C LEU A 110 6.14 0.47 -4.04
N VAL A 111 5.92 -0.55 -4.87
CA VAL A 111 6.20 -0.49 -6.29
C VAL A 111 4.95 -0.81 -7.10
N LEU A 112 4.58 0.10 -8.00
CA LEU A 112 3.41 0.00 -8.86
C LEU A 112 3.84 -0.07 -10.33
N THR A 113 3.22 -0.97 -11.08
CA THR A 113 3.50 -1.17 -12.51
C THR A 113 2.21 -1.25 -13.32
N LYS A 114 2.30 -0.99 -14.63
CA LYS A 114 1.18 -1.13 -15.59
C LYS A 114 1.39 -2.28 -16.59
N ASP A 115 2.33 -3.16 -16.29
CA ASP A 115 2.67 -4.29 -17.15
C ASP A 115 1.82 -5.53 -16.82
N ALA A 116 2.02 -6.60 -17.59
CA ALA A 116 1.27 -7.84 -17.44
C ALA A 116 1.59 -8.57 -16.14
N ALA A 117 0.61 -9.33 -15.65
CA ALA A 117 0.77 -10.29 -14.56
C ALA A 117 1.96 -11.24 -14.82
N ARG A 118 2.76 -11.48 -13.78
CA ARG A 118 3.85 -12.46 -13.82
C ARG A 118 4.16 -13.00 -12.42
N PRO A 119 4.61 -14.25 -12.30
CA PRO A 119 5.07 -14.79 -11.03
C PRO A 119 6.37 -14.09 -10.60
N LEU A 120 6.49 -13.81 -9.30
CA LEU A 120 7.70 -13.30 -8.67
C LEU A 120 8.10 -14.21 -7.53
N THR A 121 9.39 -14.30 -7.24
CA THR A 121 9.89 -15.06 -6.11
C THR A 121 11.13 -14.37 -5.57
N SER A 122 11.09 -14.01 -4.29
CA SER A 122 12.20 -13.43 -3.53
C SER A 122 11.84 -13.46 -2.05
N ASP A 123 12.82 -13.72 -1.19
CA ASP A 123 12.64 -13.63 0.26
C ASP A 123 12.40 -12.19 0.74
N HIS A 124 12.74 -11.20 -0.09
CA HIS A 124 12.53 -9.79 0.21
C HIS A 124 11.16 -9.26 -0.23
N LEU A 125 10.28 -10.10 -0.80
CA LEU A 125 8.89 -9.74 -1.04
C LEU A 125 8.09 -9.82 0.26
N ILE A 126 7.46 -8.70 0.62
CA ILE A 126 6.52 -8.62 1.74
C ILE A 126 5.13 -9.05 1.24
N MET A 127 4.70 -8.50 0.10
CA MET A 127 3.40 -8.77 -0.51
C MET A 127 3.48 -8.46 -2.00
N TYR A 128 2.82 -9.24 -2.87
CA TYR A 128 2.63 -8.83 -4.26
C TYR A 128 1.34 -9.40 -4.86
N GLY A 129 0.77 -8.66 -5.80
CA GLY A 129 -0.50 -8.99 -6.41
C GLY A 129 -0.76 -8.24 -7.70
N ASP A 130 -1.74 -8.72 -8.46
CA ASP A 130 -2.26 -8.02 -9.62
C ASP A 130 -3.37 -7.03 -9.21
N LEU A 131 -3.39 -5.89 -9.87
CA LEU A 131 -4.40 -4.85 -9.73
C LEU A 131 -5.46 -5.06 -10.80
N MET A 132 -6.73 -5.08 -10.38
CA MET A 132 -7.85 -5.45 -11.24
C MET A 132 -8.95 -4.36 -11.22
N THR A 133 -9.44 -4.01 -12.41
CA THR A 133 -10.59 -3.12 -12.62
C THR A 133 -11.57 -3.77 -13.57
N ASN A 134 -12.85 -3.86 -13.21
CA ASN A 134 -13.89 -4.51 -14.03
C ASN A 134 -13.48 -5.92 -14.51
N ASN A 135 -12.87 -6.71 -13.62
CA ASN A 135 -12.31 -8.04 -13.89
C ASN A 135 -11.19 -8.07 -14.97
N SER A 136 -10.63 -6.92 -15.34
CA SER A 136 -9.47 -6.80 -16.23
C SER A 136 -8.22 -6.45 -15.42
N HIS A 137 -7.09 -7.06 -15.78
CA HIS A 137 -5.78 -6.72 -15.25
C HIS A 137 -5.40 -5.30 -15.69
N VAL A 138 -4.96 -4.46 -14.75
CA VAL A 138 -4.52 -3.09 -15.02
C VAL A 138 -3.08 -2.80 -14.58
N GLY A 139 -2.47 -3.69 -13.81
CA GLY A 139 -1.12 -3.50 -13.30
C GLY A 139 -0.76 -4.46 -12.17
N ARG A 140 0.37 -4.20 -11.51
CA ARG A 140 0.81 -4.97 -10.34
C ARG A 140 1.17 -4.01 -9.21
N ALA A 141 1.01 -4.47 -7.97
CA ALA A 141 1.54 -3.81 -6.79
C ALA A 141 2.40 -4.78 -6.01
N ALA A 142 3.55 -4.29 -5.53
CA ALA A 142 4.45 -5.04 -4.66
C ALA A 142 4.90 -4.19 -3.47
N LEU A 143 4.93 -4.82 -2.31
CA LEU A 143 5.61 -4.37 -1.11
C LEU A 143 6.85 -5.24 -0.92
N LEU A 144 8.01 -4.62 -0.74
CA LEU A 144 9.27 -5.35 -0.65
C LEU A 144 10.34 -4.58 0.13
N GLU A 145 11.40 -5.28 0.50
CA GLU A 145 12.67 -4.69 0.93
C GLU A 145 13.73 -4.71 -0.19
N ALA A 146 14.49 -3.62 -0.31
CA ALA A 146 15.62 -3.50 -1.23
C ALA A 146 16.61 -2.43 -0.72
N PRO A 147 17.88 -2.44 -1.14
CA PRO A 147 18.83 -1.41 -0.73
C PRO A 147 18.55 -0.05 -1.37
N THR A 148 17.99 -0.02 -2.58
CA THR A 148 17.69 1.22 -3.33
C THR A 148 16.39 1.09 -4.13
N PRO A 149 15.79 2.21 -4.60
CA PRO A 149 14.64 2.19 -5.48
C PRO A 149 14.88 1.42 -6.80
N GLU A 150 16.09 1.48 -7.36
CA GLU A 150 16.45 0.75 -8.57
C GLU A 150 16.51 -0.76 -8.32
N ALA A 151 17.07 -1.17 -7.17
CA ALA A 151 17.08 -2.57 -6.77
C ALA A 151 15.65 -3.10 -6.53
N ALA A 152 14.75 -2.25 -6.01
CA ALA A 152 13.34 -2.56 -5.92
C ALA A 152 12.76 -2.84 -7.32
N THR A 153 12.85 -1.89 -8.25
CA THR A 153 12.34 -2.03 -9.63
C THR A 153 12.88 -3.29 -10.35
N ASN A 154 14.17 -3.59 -10.17
CA ASN A 154 14.79 -4.79 -10.74
C ASN A 154 14.19 -6.08 -10.16
N LEU A 155 13.87 -6.13 -8.87
CA LEU A 155 13.26 -7.30 -8.22
C LEU A 155 11.88 -7.61 -8.80
N ILE A 156 11.05 -6.59 -9.05
CA ILE A 156 9.73 -6.77 -9.70
C ILE A 156 9.81 -7.00 -11.22
N GLN A 157 11.01 -6.96 -11.80
CA GLN A 157 11.27 -7.15 -13.24
C GLN A 157 10.44 -6.20 -14.11
N ALA A 158 10.37 -4.93 -13.72
CA ALA A 158 9.58 -3.92 -14.40
C ALA A 158 10.48 -2.93 -15.15
N ASP A 159 10.17 -2.67 -16.43
CA ASP A 159 10.90 -1.68 -17.23
C ASP A 159 10.54 -0.24 -16.82
N ASN A 160 9.32 -0.05 -16.31
CA ASN A 160 8.82 1.25 -15.89
C ASN A 160 7.89 1.07 -14.68
N ALA A 161 8.25 1.65 -13.54
CA ALA A 161 7.55 1.49 -12.27
C ALA A 161 7.50 2.81 -11.50
N GLU A 162 6.39 3.05 -10.80
CA GLU A 162 6.29 4.07 -9.76
C GLU A 162 6.80 3.43 -8.47
N VAL A 163 7.83 4.03 -7.86
CA VAL A 163 8.46 3.51 -6.63
C VAL A 163 8.34 4.55 -5.54
N HIS A 164 7.82 4.14 -4.39
CA HIS A 164 7.69 5.00 -3.22
C HIS A 164 8.41 4.36 -2.03
N PRO A 165 9.23 5.12 -1.28
CA PRO A 165 9.57 4.75 0.08
C PRO A 165 8.28 4.47 0.86
N TRP A 166 8.25 3.37 1.59
CA TRP A 166 7.07 2.91 2.32
C TRP A 166 7.51 2.23 3.60
N GLU A 167 6.68 2.24 4.65
CA GLU A 167 6.98 1.50 5.88
C GLU A 167 5.74 0.79 6.44
N PHE A 168 5.96 -0.17 7.34
CA PHE A 168 4.85 -0.83 8.05
C PHE A 168 4.05 0.18 8.87
N GLY A 169 2.79 0.35 8.51
CA GLY A 169 1.84 1.18 9.25
C GLY A 169 1.22 0.47 10.44
N GLY A 170 0.67 1.27 11.34
CA GLY A 170 -0.03 0.79 12.51
C GLY A 170 0.16 1.75 13.67
N ARG A 171 -0.56 1.47 14.75
CA ARG A 171 -0.45 2.24 15.99
C ARG A 171 0.95 2.04 16.58
N ARG A 172 1.66 3.15 16.82
CA ARG A 172 3.01 3.18 17.41
C ARG A 172 3.00 4.06 18.65
#